data_AF-A0A833GYK6-F1
#
_entry.id   AF-A0A833GYK6-F1
#
_cell.length_a   1.000
_cell.length_b   1.000
_cell.length_c   1.000
_cell.angle_alpha   90.00
_cell.angle_beta   90.00
_cell.angle_gamma   90.00
#
_symmetry.space_group_name_H-M   'P 1'
#
loop_
_entity.id
_entity.type
_entity.pdbx_description
1 polymer ?
#
loop_
_entity_poly.entity_id
_entity_poly.type
_entity_poly.pdbx_seq_one_letter_code
_entity_poly.pdbx_strand_id
1 'polypeptide(L)'
;MSAPFEIYLFIPEGMPAEDAVTKTHAVMQGHGAFIDEDCLIILHDTETEEPEPRNVIDPIADLKLLSDWPTYGYIDYVAPEIMVFGISLSGIPNQKTINCVKISFTSGVYIGTMPESEVFFLSLAKDLHAVLGAKRTFMAFDPVHYAGFEIEDEIERLKKGQIEGHYEMLDIIRAD
;
A
#
# COMPACT_ATOMS: atom_id res chain seq x y z
N MET A 1 -6.87 21.40 6.43
CA MET A 1 -6.61 19.95 6.51
C MET A 1 -5.33 19.70 5.75
N SER A 2 -4.32 19.08 6.36
CA SER A 2 -3.10 18.71 5.64
C SER A 2 -3.43 17.57 4.68
N ALA A 3 -2.79 17.56 3.51
CA ALA A 3 -3.05 16.54 2.51
C ALA A 3 -2.65 15.15 3.01
N PRO A 4 -3.35 14.08 2.59
CA PRO A 4 -2.93 12.72 2.90
C PRO A 4 -1.56 12.44 2.26
N PHE A 5 -0.76 11.65 2.98
CA PHE A 5 0.55 11.19 2.54
C PHE A 5 0.41 9.74 2.10
N GLU A 6 0.99 9.40 0.94
CA GLU A 6 0.79 8.08 0.33
C GLU A 6 2.09 7.51 -0.25
N ILE A 7 2.26 6.19 -0.12
CA ILE A 7 3.32 5.42 -0.77
C ILE A 7 2.65 4.52 -1.80
N TYR A 8 3.17 4.54 -3.02
CA TYR A 8 2.72 3.67 -4.10
C TYR A 8 3.83 2.74 -4.54
N LEU A 9 3.53 1.45 -4.67
CA LEU A 9 4.43 0.43 -5.17
C LEU A 9 3.80 -0.29 -6.37
N PHE A 10 4.46 -0.27 -7.51
CA PHE A 10 3.97 -0.86 -8.75
C PHE A 10 4.70 -2.15 -9.06
N ILE A 11 3.93 -3.20 -9.33
CA ILE A 11 4.37 -4.54 -9.71
C ILE A 11 3.67 -4.88 -11.03
N PRO A 12 4.10 -4.32 -12.17
CA PRO A 12 3.32 -4.37 -13.41
C PRO A 12 3.05 -5.78 -13.93
N GLU A 13 3.98 -6.70 -13.67
CA GLU A 13 3.86 -8.13 -14.02
C GLU A 13 2.92 -8.92 -13.09
N GLY A 14 2.50 -8.31 -11.98
CA GLY A 14 1.71 -8.95 -10.95
C GLY A 14 2.54 -9.82 -9.99
N MET A 15 2.10 -9.88 -8.74
CA MET A 15 2.57 -10.81 -7.73
C MET A 15 1.39 -11.64 -7.22
N PRO A 16 1.53 -12.95 -6.93
CA PRO A 16 0.47 -13.70 -6.26
C PRO A 16 -0.03 -12.98 -5.00
N ALA A 17 -1.35 -12.88 -4.82
CA ALA A 17 -1.93 -12.11 -3.72
C ALA A 17 -1.47 -12.57 -2.34
N GLU A 18 -1.40 -13.88 -2.13
CA GLU A 18 -0.89 -14.48 -0.89
C GLU A 18 0.56 -14.06 -0.60
N ASP A 19 1.42 -14.05 -1.63
CA ASP A 19 2.80 -13.58 -1.51
C ASP A 19 2.85 -12.08 -1.18
N ALA A 20 2.04 -11.27 -1.88
CA ALA A 20 2.00 -9.82 -1.68
C ALA A 20 1.55 -9.47 -0.25
N VAL A 21 0.49 -10.09 0.23
CA VAL A 21 -0.02 -9.90 1.61
C VAL A 21 1.01 -10.35 2.63
N THR A 22 1.53 -11.58 2.48
CA THR A 22 2.47 -12.16 3.45
C THR A 22 3.76 -11.36 3.54
N LYS A 23 4.34 -10.98 2.39
CA LYS A 23 5.56 -10.18 2.33
C LYS A 23 5.35 -8.76 2.85
N THR A 24 4.23 -8.13 2.49
CA THR A 24 3.90 -6.80 3.00
C THR A 24 3.77 -6.84 4.52
N HIS A 25 3.01 -7.81 5.06
CA HIS A 25 2.85 -7.98 6.51
C HIS A 25 4.19 -8.23 7.23
N ALA A 26 5.05 -9.08 6.67
CA ALA A 26 6.38 -9.34 7.25
C ALA A 26 7.25 -8.07 7.30
N VAL A 27 7.20 -7.23 6.26
CA VAL A 27 7.90 -5.93 6.28
C VAL A 27 7.29 -5.01 7.32
N MET A 28 5.96 -4.91 7.41
CA MET A 28 5.28 -4.10 8.44
C MET A 28 5.73 -4.48 9.85
N GLN A 29 5.75 -5.78 10.16
CA GLN A 29 6.23 -6.29 11.46
C GLN A 29 7.71 -5.97 11.70
N GLY A 30 8.55 -6.03 10.67
CA GLY A 30 9.96 -5.64 10.75
C GLY A 30 10.15 -4.16 11.10
N HIS A 31 9.18 -3.32 10.76
CA HIS A 31 9.10 -1.90 11.10
C HIS A 31 8.34 -1.64 12.42
N GLY A 32 8.02 -2.68 13.18
CA GLY A 32 7.31 -2.59 14.46
C GLY A 32 5.80 -2.33 14.34
N ALA A 33 5.26 -2.37 13.12
CA ALA A 33 3.82 -2.25 12.91
C ALA A 33 3.11 -3.57 13.20
N PHE A 34 1.89 -3.48 13.72
CA PHE A 34 1.06 -4.63 14.09
C PHE A 34 -0.41 -4.35 13.77
N ILE A 35 -1.23 -5.38 13.90
CA ILE A 35 -2.68 -5.31 13.71
C ILE A 35 -3.31 -5.71 15.04
N ASP A 36 -4.22 -4.89 15.56
CA ASP A 36 -4.96 -5.15 16.79
C ASP A 36 -6.48 -5.06 16.56
N GLU A 37 -7.25 -5.02 17.65
CA GLU A 37 -8.71 -5.01 17.61
C GLU A 37 -9.33 -3.66 17.17
N ASP A 38 -8.52 -2.59 17.15
CA ASP A 38 -8.93 -1.26 16.68
C ASP A 38 -8.66 -1.08 15.17
N CYS A 39 -7.88 -1.98 14.56
CA CYS A 39 -7.66 -2.01 13.11
C CYS A 39 -8.94 -2.41 12.35
N LEU A 40 -9.18 -1.75 11.22
CA LEU A 40 -10.23 -2.10 10.27
C LEU A 40 -9.67 -2.93 9.11
N ILE A 41 -10.54 -3.78 8.58
CA ILE A 41 -10.36 -4.44 7.30
C ILE A 41 -11.59 -4.15 6.42
N ILE A 42 -11.34 -3.83 5.16
CA ILE A 42 -12.39 -3.65 4.15
C ILE A 42 -12.10 -4.67 3.05
N LEU A 43 -13.08 -5.52 2.80
CA LEU A 43 -13.03 -6.54 1.75
C LEU A 43 -14.11 -6.19 0.74
N HIS A 44 -13.74 -6.10 -0.54
CA HIS A 44 -14.73 -6.10 -1.61
C HIS A 44 -14.89 -7.54 -2.08
N ASP A 45 -15.69 -8.29 -1.34
CA ASP A 45 -16.02 -9.68 -1.60
C ASP A 45 -17.07 -9.85 -2.70
N THR A 46 -17.80 -8.79 -3.06
CA THR A 46 -18.73 -8.80 -4.19
C THR A 46 -18.58 -7.56 -5.07
N GLU A 47 -18.79 -7.75 -6.38
CA GLU A 47 -18.81 -6.64 -7.35
C GLU A 47 -20.06 -5.75 -7.19
N THR A 48 -21.04 -6.18 -6.39
CA THR A 48 -22.40 -5.60 -6.34
C THR A 48 -22.77 -4.95 -5.02
N GLU A 49 -22.04 -5.22 -3.94
CA GLU A 49 -22.30 -4.62 -2.63
C GLU A 49 -21.23 -3.59 -2.28
N GLU A 50 -21.65 -2.55 -1.58
CA GLU A 50 -20.71 -1.56 -1.07
C GLU A 50 -19.90 -2.22 0.06
N PRO A 51 -18.56 -2.08 0.05
CA PRO A 51 -17.71 -2.72 1.04
C PRO A 51 -17.94 -2.10 2.41
N GLU A 52 -18.27 -2.92 3.40
CA GLU A 52 -18.43 -2.44 4.78
C GLU A 52 -17.13 -2.63 5.58
N PRO A 53 -16.60 -1.57 6.21
CA PRO A 53 -15.50 -1.70 7.14
C PRO A 53 -15.91 -2.54 8.35
N ARG A 54 -15.04 -3.48 8.74
CA ARG A 54 -15.18 -4.24 9.98
C ARG A 54 -13.90 -4.24 10.78
N ASN A 55 -14.00 -4.39 12.09
CA ASN A 55 -12.82 -4.57 12.94
C ASN A 55 -12.14 -5.92 12.64
N VAL A 56 -10.82 -5.93 12.79
CA VAL A 56 -10.01 -7.16 12.78
C VAL A 56 -10.30 -7.95 14.06
N ILE A 57 -10.53 -9.25 13.89
CA ILE A 57 -10.83 -10.17 15.01
C ILE A 57 -9.70 -11.19 15.15
N ASP A 58 -9.23 -11.71 14.03
CA ASP A 58 -8.10 -12.63 13.95
C ASP A 58 -7.20 -12.14 12.81
N PRO A 59 -6.09 -11.45 13.12
CA PRO A 59 -5.20 -10.89 12.11
C PRO A 59 -4.72 -11.91 11.07
N ILE A 60 -4.50 -13.16 11.48
CA ILE A 60 -4.00 -14.20 10.56
C ILE A 60 -5.11 -14.63 9.61
N ALA A 61 -6.33 -14.86 10.14
CA ALA A 61 -7.47 -15.20 9.31
C ALA A 61 -7.88 -14.04 8.39
N ASP A 62 -7.81 -12.80 8.88
CA ASP A 62 -8.18 -11.60 8.16
C ASP A 62 -7.20 -11.27 7.03
N LEU A 63 -5.89 -11.45 7.23
CA LEU A 63 -4.88 -11.38 6.16
C LEU A 63 -5.09 -12.47 5.11
N LYS A 64 -5.51 -13.67 5.52
CA LYS A 64 -5.85 -14.74 4.57
C LYS A 64 -7.03 -14.33 3.69
N LEU A 65 -8.09 -13.78 4.29
CA LEU A 65 -9.26 -13.27 3.55
C LEU A 65 -8.87 -12.15 2.57
N LEU A 66 -7.99 -11.23 3.00
CA LEU A 66 -7.45 -10.18 2.15
C LEU A 66 -6.73 -10.75 0.91
N SER A 67 -5.99 -11.85 1.08
CA SER A 67 -5.30 -12.55 -0.01
C SER A 67 -6.26 -13.23 -0.99
N ASP A 68 -7.44 -13.65 -0.53
CA ASP A 68 -8.45 -14.29 -1.37
C ASP A 68 -9.27 -13.27 -2.18
N TRP A 69 -9.33 -12.01 -1.73
CA TRP A 69 -10.03 -10.90 -2.39
C TRP A 69 -9.11 -9.69 -2.69
N PRO A 70 -8.05 -9.91 -3.49
CA PRO A 70 -6.98 -8.93 -3.67
C PRO A 70 -7.36 -7.70 -4.49
N THR A 71 -8.46 -7.75 -5.25
CA THR A 71 -8.80 -6.72 -6.23
C THR A 71 -9.06 -5.37 -5.57
N TYR A 72 -9.58 -5.37 -4.34
CA TYR A 72 -9.86 -4.15 -3.56
C TYR A 72 -9.78 -4.44 -2.05
N GLY A 73 -8.66 -5.02 -1.62
CA GLY A 73 -8.45 -5.32 -0.20
C GLY A 73 -7.85 -4.12 0.54
N TYR A 74 -8.35 -3.81 1.74
CA TYR A 74 -7.73 -2.84 2.65
C TYR A 74 -7.57 -3.42 4.05
N ILE A 75 -6.45 -3.13 4.71
CA ILE A 75 -6.27 -3.43 6.13
C ILE A 75 -5.45 -2.35 6.84
N ASP A 76 -5.87 -2.01 8.06
CA ASP A 76 -5.16 -1.10 8.94
C ASP A 76 -3.99 -1.77 9.67
N TYR A 77 -2.99 -0.94 9.94
CA TYR A 77 -1.89 -1.23 10.83
C TYR A 77 -1.72 -0.10 11.84
N VAL A 78 -1.27 -0.47 13.04
CA VAL A 78 -0.77 0.43 14.07
C VAL A 78 0.75 0.37 14.05
N ALA A 79 1.44 1.51 14.15
CA ALA A 79 2.90 1.54 14.31
C ALA A 79 3.31 2.47 15.47
N PRO A 80 4.52 2.30 16.03
CA PRO A 80 5.08 3.28 16.95
C PRO A 80 5.06 4.68 16.30
N GLU A 81 4.57 5.69 17.02
CA GLU A 81 4.50 7.10 16.57
C GLU A 81 3.47 7.40 15.46
N ILE A 82 2.77 6.39 14.95
CA ILE A 82 1.71 6.49 13.92
C ILE A 82 0.50 5.70 14.42
N MET A 83 -0.57 6.39 14.85
CA MET A 83 -1.75 5.72 15.43
C MET A 83 -2.33 4.61 14.53
N VAL A 84 -2.73 4.93 13.30
CA VAL A 84 -3.33 3.95 12.36
C VAL A 84 -3.04 4.37 10.93
N PHE A 85 -2.58 3.45 10.08
CA PHE A 85 -2.40 3.68 8.65
C PHE A 85 -2.88 2.49 7.82
N GLY A 86 -3.30 2.76 6.59
CA GLY A 86 -4.00 1.80 5.74
C GLY A 86 -3.15 1.22 4.63
N ILE A 87 -3.29 -0.08 4.39
CA ILE A 87 -2.71 -0.77 3.24
C ILE A 87 -3.82 -1.19 2.30
N SER A 88 -3.84 -0.59 1.12
CA SER A 88 -4.68 -0.99 0.00
C SER A 88 -3.89 -1.87 -0.96
N LEU A 89 -4.48 -2.98 -1.36
CA LEU A 89 -3.97 -3.86 -2.39
C LEU A 89 -4.85 -3.71 -3.62
N SER A 90 -4.24 -3.39 -4.76
CA SER A 90 -4.91 -3.32 -6.05
C SER A 90 -4.55 -4.57 -6.85
N GLY A 91 -5.56 -5.41 -7.03
CA GLY A 91 -5.42 -6.68 -7.73
C GLY A 91 -5.91 -6.62 -9.17
N ILE A 92 -5.39 -7.52 -10.01
CA ILE A 92 -5.94 -7.72 -11.36
C ILE A 92 -7.21 -8.57 -11.23
N PRO A 93 -8.36 -8.10 -11.75
CA PRO A 93 -9.62 -8.85 -11.66
C PRO A 93 -9.46 -10.28 -12.17
N ASN A 94 -9.98 -11.25 -11.41
CA ASN A 94 -9.96 -12.67 -11.74
C ASN A 94 -8.59 -13.35 -11.87
N GLN A 95 -7.49 -12.70 -11.48
CA GLN A 95 -6.14 -13.28 -11.61
C GLN A 95 -5.46 -13.62 -10.29
N LYS A 96 -6.08 -13.31 -9.13
CA LYS A 96 -5.48 -13.47 -7.79
C LYS A 96 -4.04 -12.91 -7.70
N THR A 97 -3.79 -11.84 -8.43
CA THR A 97 -2.49 -11.15 -8.48
C THR A 97 -2.66 -9.69 -8.08
N ILE A 98 -1.63 -9.15 -7.43
CA ILE A 98 -1.50 -7.74 -7.05
C ILE A 98 -0.55 -7.06 -8.01
N ASN A 99 -1.01 -5.95 -8.59
CA ASN A 99 -0.18 -5.10 -9.45
C ASN A 99 0.20 -3.78 -8.78
N CYS A 100 -0.48 -3.40 -7.70
CA CYS A 100 -0.10 -2.23 -6.90
C CYS A 100 -0.38 -2.45 -5.41
N VAL A 101 0.54 -1.97 -4.58
CA VAL A 101 0.33 -1.80 -3.14
C VAL A 101 0.36 -0.30 -2.87
N LYS A 102 -0.71 0.20 -2.24
CA LYS A 102 -0.84 1.59 -1.81
C LYS A 102 -0.87 1.62 -0.28
N ILE A 103 -0.12 2.54 0.29
CA ILE A 103 -0.09 2.81 1.72
C ILE A 103 -0.60 4.22 1.93
N SER A 104 -1.61 4.38 2.77
CA SER A 104 -2.28 5.66 3.02
C SER A 104 -2.13 6.06 4.48
N PHE A 105 -1.65 7.28 4.70
CA PHE A 105 -1.51 7.88 6.02
C PHE A 105 -2.46 9.06 6.13
N THR A 106 -3.44 8.97 7.04
CA THR A 106 -4.42 10.04 7.25
C THR A 106 -3.82 11.18 8.07
N SER A 107 -4.26 12.41 7.78
CA SER A 107 -3.77 13.61 8.47
C SER A 107 -4.16 13.58 9.96
N GLY A 108 -3.19 13.71 10.86
CA GLY A 108 -3.41 13.80 12.32
C GLY A 108 -2.95 12.58 13.12
N VAL A 109 -2.42 11.56 12.45
CA VAL A 109 -1.96 10.29 13.05
C VAL A 109 -0.53 10.37 13.63
N TYR A 110 0.18 11.48 13.39
CA TYR A 110 1.58 11.68 13.76
C TYR A 110 1.74 12.04 15.24
N ILE A 111 2.45 11.20 15.99
CA ILE A 111 2.83 11.44 17.40
C ILE A 111 4.31 11.86 17.51
N GLY A 112 5.12 11.68 16.45
CA GLY A 112 6.56 11.99 16.41
C GLY A 112 6.93 13.36 15.82
N THR A 113 8.23 13.65 15.77
CA THR A 113 8.74 14.81 15.02
C THR A 113 8.79 14.49 13.52
N MET A 114 8.49 15.47 12.65
CA MET A 114 8.48 15.28 11.18
C MET A 114 9.70 14.51 10.62
N PRO A 115 10.95 14.76 11.07
CA PRO A 115 12.13 14.05 10.55
C PRO A 115 12.15 12.54 10.87
N GLU A 116 11.68 12.12 12.04
CA GLU A 116 11.68 10.70 12.45
C GLU A 116 10.66 9.90 11.64
N SER A 117 9.48 10.49 11.40
CA SER A 117 8.44 9.89 10.56
C SER A 117 8.87 9.79 9.10
N GLU A 118 9.55 10.81 8.55
CA GLU A 118 10.12 10.73 7.19
C GLU A 118 11.12 9.58 7.04
N VAL A 119 12.00 9.38 8.03
CA VAL A 119 12.95 8.26 8.03
C VAL A 119 12.23 6.91 8.06
N PHE A 120 11.16 6.79 8.86
CA PHE A 120 10.32 5.60 8.88
C PHE A 120 9.72 5.32 7.49
N PHE A 121 9.04 6.29 6.87
CA PHE A 121 8.38 6.07 5.57
C PHE A 121 9.37 5.77 4.45
N LEU A 122 10.51 6.45 4.43
CA LEU A 122 11.57 6.19 3.45
C LEU A 122 12.13 4.78 3.60
N SER A 123 12.32 4.32 4.85
CA SER A 123 12.82 2.95 5.11
C SER A 123 11.78 1.91 4.73
N LEU A 124 10.52 2.12 5.14
CA LEU A 124 9.39 1.26 4.79
C LEU A 124 9.23 1.12 3.27
N ALA A 125 9.22 2.24 2.54
CA ALA A 125 9.08 2.24 1.08
C ALA A 125 10.22 1.49 0.39
N LYS A 126 11.47 1.65 0.86
CA LYS A 126 12.64 0.95 0.31
C LYS A 126 12.58 -0.56 0.55
N ASP A 127 12.24 -0.97 1.76
CA ASP A 127 12.18 -2.39 2.12
C ASP A 127 11.04 -3.09 1.37
N LEU A 128 9.86 -2.45 1.29
CA LEU A 128 8.76 -2.96 0.49
C LEU A 128 9.12 -3.02 -0.99
N HIS A 129 9.77 -1.99 -1.54
CA HIS A 129 10.23 -2.00 -2.94
C HIS A 129 11.13 -3.21 -3.22
N ALA A 130 12.12 -3.45 -2.34
CA ALA A 130 13.06 -4.56 -2.48
C ALA A 130 12.37 -5.93 -2.32
N VAL A 131 11.56 -6.10 -1.27
CA VAL A 131 10.92 -7.39 -0.93
C VAL A 131 9.83 -7.78 -1.92
N LEU A 132 9.01 -6.81 -2.34
CA LEU A 132 7.97 -7.03 -3.34
C LEU A 132 8.53 -7.03 -4.77
N GLY A 133 9.79 -6.63 -4.95
CA GLY A 133 10.41 -6.54 -6.26
C GLY A 133 9.69 -5.54 -7.17
N ALA A 134 9.14 -4.46 -6.60
CA ALA A 134 8.40 -3.45 -7.32
C ALA A 134 9.25 -2.85 -8.45
N LYS A 135 8.61 -2.57 -9.59
CA LYS A 135 9.25 -1.90 -10.74
C LYS A 135 9.50 -0.43 -10.45
N ARG A 136 8.54 0.21 -9.77
CA ARG A 136 8.61 1.60 -9.32
C ARG A 136 7.99 1.74 -7.94
N THR A 137 8.58 2.58 -7.10
CA THR A 137 7.99 3.00 -5.82
C THR A 137 8.15 4.49 -5.66
N PHE A 138 7.07 5.20 -5.37
CA PHE A 138 7.14 6.64 -5.10
C PHE A 138 6.30 7.06 -3.91
N MET A 139 6.62 8.26 -3.39
CA MET A 139 5.94 8.90 -2.26
C MET A 139 5.36 10.23 -2.69
N ALA A 140 4.09 10.50 -2.32
CA ALA A 140 3.40 11.74 -2.69
C ALA A 140 2.57 12.33 -1.53
N PHE A 141 2.53 13.67 -1.47
CA PHE A 141 1.56 14.43 -0.70
C PHE A 141 0.48 14.96 -1.65
N ASP A 142 -0.79 14.95 -1.22
CA ASP A 142 -1.92 15.52 -1.98
C ASP A 142 -2.16 14.87 -3.37
N PRO A 143 -2.70 13.64 -3.39
CA PRO A 143 -2.96 12.93 -4.64
C PRO A 143 -4.01 13.64 -5.54
N VAL A 144 -4.81 14.57 -4.98
CA VAL A 144 -5.89 15.26 -5.71
C VAL A 144 -5.36 16.36 -6.63
N HIS A 145 -4.19 16.94 -6.34
CA HIS A 145 -3.64 18.07 -7.10
C HIS A 145 -2.56 17.69 -8.14
N TYR A 146 -2.09 16.44 -8.17
CA TYR A 146 -1.17 15.96 -9.21
C TYR A 146 -1.94 15.18 -10.30
N ALA A 147 -2.63 15.96 -11.14
CA ALA A 147 -3.51 15.54 -12.22
C ALA A 147 -2.90 14.54 -13.22
N GLY A 148 -3.59 13.43 -13.46
CA GLY A 148 -3.35 12.50 -14.58
C GLY A 148 -2.92 11.07 -14.22
N PHE A 149 -2.99 10.70 -12.95
CA PHE A 149 -2.50 9.41 -12.47
C PHE A 149 -3.65 8.41 -12.21
N GLU A 150 -4.05 7.66 -13.23
CA GLU A 150 -4.77 6.40 -13.04
C GLU A 150 -3.73 5.28 -12.81
N ILE A 151 -3.96 4.42 -11.80
CA ILE A 151 -3.05 3.33 -11.44
C ILE A 151 -2.84 2.41 -12.66
N GLU A 152 -3.91 2.12 -13.38
CA GLU A 152 -3.92 1.31 -14.59
C GLU A 152 -3.03 1.91 -15.69
N ASP A 153 -3.09 3.22 -15.89
CA ASP A 153 -2.27 3.91 -16.89
C ASP A 153 -0.78 3.87 -16.53
N GLU A 154 -0.43 4.01 -15.25
CA GLU A 154 0.96 3.87 -14.80
C GLU A 154 1.47 2.44 -14.97
N ILE A 155 0.66 1.44 -14.60
CA ILE A 155 0.99 0.04 -14.81
C ILE A 155 1.29 -0.22 -16.29
N GLU A 156 0.45 0.27 -17.20
CA GLU A 156 0.64 0.10 -18.64
C GLU A 156 1.85 0.87 -19.19
N ARG A 157 2.17 2.05 -18.66
CA ARG A 157 3.42 2.77 -18.99
C ARG A 157 4.65 1.98 -18.54
N LEU A 158 4.66 1.49 -17.31
CA LEU A 158 5.78 0.73 -16.75
C LEU A 158 6.04 -0.57 -17.50
N LYS A 159 4.98 -1.29 -17.94
CA LYS A 159 5.12 -2.47 -18.83
C LYS A 159 5.82 -2.15 -20.15
N LYS A 160 5.66 -0.93 -20.65
CA LYS A 160 6.32 -0.44 -21.88
C LYS A 160 7.72 0.14 -21.63
N GLY A 161 8.21 0.08 -20.39
CA GLY A 161 9.47 0.71 -19.99
C GLY A 161 9.41 2.25 -19.99
N GLN A 162 8.21 2.83 -19.95
CA GLN A 162 8.01 4.27 -19.93
C GLN A 162 7.93 4.74 -18.48
N ILE A 163 8.69 5.80 -18.17
CA ILE A 163 8.72 6.42 -16.85
C ILE A 163 8.47 7.92 -17.06
N GLU A 164 7.40 8.41 -16.47
CA GLU A 164 7.02 9.82 -16.52
C GLU A 164 6.83 10.38 -15.11
N GLY A 165 6.98 11.70 -14.96
CA GLY A 165 6.94 12.40 -13.68
C GLY A 165 8.24 12.30 -12.88
N HIS A 166 8.36 13.16 -11.88
CA HIS A 166 9.43 13.13 -10.88
C HIS A 166 8.80 13.38 -9.52
N TYR A 167 9.02 12.49 -8.56
CA TYR A 167 8.48 12.59 -7.21
C TYR A 167 9.58 13.05 -6.25
N GLU A 168 9.39 14.23 -5.68
CA GLU A 168 10.44 14.93 -4.92
C GLU A 168 10.82 14.24 -3.61
N MET A 169 9.91 13.47 -2.99
CA MET A 169 10.20 12.78 -1.73
C MET A 169 10.96 11.47 -1.94
N LEU A 170 10.48 10.64 -2.86
CA LEU A 170 11.08 9.36 -3.21
C LEU A 170 10.56 8.91 -4.57
N ASP A 171 11.47 8.47 -5.43
CA ASP A 171 11.16 7.76 -6.67
C ASP A 171 12.24 6.70 -6.89
N ILE A 172 11.92 5.45 -6.58
CA ILE A 172 12.82 4.29 -6.78
C ILE A 172 12.37 3.56 -8.04
N ILE A 173 13.31 3.35 -8.96
CA ILE A 173 13.09 2.65 -10.21
C ILE A 173 14.03 1.45 -10.27
N ARG A 174 13.48 0.27 -10.52
CA ARG A 174 14.27 -0.94 -10.75
C ARG A 174 14.66 -1.06 -12.22
N ALA A 175 15.98 -1.03 -12.48
CA ALA A 175 16.54 -1.33 -13.79
C ALA A 175 16.30 -2.81 -14.15
N ASP A 176 16.02 -3.08 -15.43
CA ASP A 176 15.92 -4.43 -16.00
C ASP A 176 17.28 -5.12 -16.12
#